data_AF-A0A3E0IL07-F1
#
_entry.id   AF-A0A3E0IL07-F1
#
_cell.length_a   1.000
_cell.length_b   1.000
_cell.length_c   1.000
_cell.angle_alpha   90.00
_cell.angle_beta   90.00
_cell.angle_gamma   90.00
#
_symmetry.space_group_name_H-M   'P 1'
#
loop_
_entity.id
_entity.type
_entity.pdbx_description
1 polymer ?
#
loop_
_entity_poly.entity_id
_entity_poly.type
_entity_poly.pdbx_seq_one_letter_code
_entity_poly.pdbx_strand_id
1 'polypeptide(L)'
;MVLFLKPVFQERIWGGTALRQFGYDIPNERTGECWAISAHPNGPNIIENGPYQGETLDVVWHKDRALFGNDAREAFPLLTKILDANDKLSVQVHPDDDYARKHEGEYGKTECWYILDAKEGAEIIYGVNVEHYDDLNRLIDSNRFDDLFKKVKVKTGDFFYVPAGTVHAIGEGILILETQQSSDTTYRIYDYDRTDQNGKKRELHLAQSKDVIDMKTSNPNTQPIHDRRDGHRHTQFVSNAFFTVEKWEIDGQLDFEKPHDYCLVSVIEGTGRLIVNGNIYEVNKGRHFILTTDDQDIQFEG
;
A
#
# COMPACT_ATOMS: atom_id res chain seq x y z
N MET A 1 -1.37 -9.03 21.93
CA MET A 1 -0.54 -10.15 21.44
C MET A 1 -0.16 -9.86 20.01
N VAL A 2 1.14 -9.85 19.72
CA VAL A 2 1.66 -9.63 18.36
C VAL A 2 1.09 -10.66 17.38
N LEU A 3 0.50 -10.20 16.28
CA LEU A 3 0.00 -11.05 15.19
C LEU A 3 0.98 -11.01 14.01
N PHE A 4 1.81 -12.03 13.85
CA PHE A 4 2.64 -12.19 12.66
C PHE A 4 1.81 -12.74 11.51
N LEU A 5 2.03 -12.20 10.32
CA LEU A 5 1.18 -12.43 9.16
C LEU A 5 1.96 -13.14 8.05
N LYS A 6 1.37 -14.21 7.52
CA LYS A 6 1.89 -14.89 6.35
C LYS A 6 1.50 -14.09 5.09
N PRO A 7 2.47 -13.57 4.31
CA PRO A 7 2.16 -12.80 3.11
C PRO A 7 1.44 -13.63 2.04
N VAL A 8 0.63 -12.96 1.23
CA VAL A 8 -0.01 -13.54 0.03
C VAL A 8 0.60 -12.89 -1.20
N PHE A 9 1.06 -13.70 -2.16
CA PHE A 9 1.70 -13.21 -3.37
C PHE A 9 0.76 -13.26 -4.57
N GLN A 10 0.81 -12.23 -5.42
CA GLN A 10 -0.01 -12.14 -6.62
C GLN A 10 0.86 -12.03 -7.86
N GLU A 11 0.60 -12.90 -8.84
CA GLU A 11 1.18 -12.76 -10.18
C GLU A 11 0.56 -11.56 -10.90
N ARG A 12 1.41 -10.81 -11.60
CA ARG A 12 1.01 -9.68 -12.44
C ARG A 12 1.84 -9.68 -13.72
N ILE A 13 1.23 -9.27 -14.83
CA ILE A 13 1.92 -9.18 -16.13
C ILE A 13 3.17 -8.27 -16.09
N TRP A 14 3.19 -7.32 -15.15
CA TRP A 14 4.26 -6.36 -14.92
C TRP A 14 5.18 -6.76 -13.76
N GLY A 15 4.90 -7.86 -13.07
CA GLY A 15 5.63 -8.30 -11.90
C GLY A 15 7.01 -8.85 -12.23
N GLY A 16 7.82 -9.06 -11.19
CA GLY A 16 9.19 -9.50 -11.32
C GLY A 16 9.63 -10.44 -10.19
N THR A 17 10.86 -10.24 -9.74
CA THR A 17 11.54 -11.09 -8.76
C THR A 17 12.16 -10.31 -7.60
N ALA A 18 12.02 -8.98 -7.58
CA ALA A 18 12.65 -8.11 -6.60
C ALA A 18 12.16 -8.40 -5.18
N LEU A 19 10.96 -8.94 -5.04
CA LEU A 19 10.39 -9.42 -3.76
C LEU A 19 11.27 -10.47 -3.06
N ARG A 20 12.11 -11.23 -3.79
CA ARG A 20 13.07 -12.17 -3.18
C ARG A 20 14.08 -11.49 -2.25
N GLN A 21 14.34 -10.20 -2.41
CA GLN A 21 15.26 -9.46 -1.55
C GLN A 21 14.79 -9.33 -0.10
N PHE A 22 13.51 -9.62 0.17
CA PHE A 22 12.92 -9.68 1.51
C PHE A 22 12.95 -11.10 2.09
N GLY A 23 13.64 -12.05 1.42
CA GLY A 23 13.66 -13.46 1.83
C GLY A 23 12.39 -14.23 1.48
N TYR A 24 11.53 -13.68 0.62
CA TYR A 24 10.28 -14.35 0.21
C TYR A 24 10.50 -15.48 -0.79
N ASP A 25 9.76 -16.57 -0.58
CA ASP A 25 9.57 -17.63 -1.56
C ASP A 25 8.41 -17.26 -2.50
N ILE A 26 8.73 -16.53 -3.57
CA ILE A 26 7.72 -16.06 -4.53
C ILE A 26 7.27 -17.19 -5.48
N PRO A 27 5.98 -17.25 -5.85
CA PRO A 27 5.44 -18.37 -6.60
C PRO A 27 5.93 -18.44 -8.06
N ASN A 28 6.36 -17.32 -8.65
CA ASN A 28 6.88 -17.27 -10.02
C ASN A 28 7.69 -15.98 -10.30
N GLU A 29 8.33 -15.91 -11.47
CA GLU A 29 9.17 -14.77 -11.91
C GLU A 29 8.38 -13.50 -12.30
N ARG A 30 7.05 -13.54 -12.19
CA ARG A 30 6.13 -12.43 -12.47
C ARG A 30 5.32 -12.04 -11.23
N THR A 31 5.88 -12.28 -10.05
CA THR A 31 5.22 -11.91 -8.79
C THR A 31 5.30 -10.41 -8.63
N GLY A 32 4.17 -9.73 -8.81
CA GLY A 32 4.11 -8.26 -8.80
C GLY A 32 3.72 -7.68 -7.45
N GLU A 33 2.94 -8.41 -6.65
CA GLU A 33 2.46 -7.90 -5.37
C GLU A 33 2.70 -8.91 -4.25
N CYS A 34 3.12 -8.40 -3.11
CA CYS A 34 3.10 -9.06 -1.81
C CYS A 34 2.06 -8.36 -0.94
N TRP A 35 0.91 -8.98 -0.73
CA TRP A 35 -0.11 -8.52 0.21
C TRP A 35 0.37 -8.90 1.61
N ALA A 36 1.00 -7.92 2.25
CA ALA A 36 1.76 -8.06 3.48
C ALA A 36 0.89 -8.01 4.74
N ILE A 37 -0.09 -7.10 4.75
CA ILE A 37 -1.10 -6.98 5.81
C ILE A 37 -2.45 -6.78 5.14
N SER A 38 -3.28 -7.81 5.17
CA SER A 38 -4.52 -7.90 4.40
C SER A 38 -5.53 -8.75 5.14
N ALA A 39 -6.74 -8.21 5.28
CA ALA A 39 -7.94 -8.98 5.55
C ALA A 39 -8.89 -9.01 4.34
N HIS A 40 -8.41 -8.56 3.17
CA HIS A 40 -9.24 -8.41 2.00
C HIS A 40 -9.56 -9.80 1.39
N PRO A 41 -10.81 -10.09 0.97
CA PRO A 41 -11.22 -11.43 0.51
C PRO A 41 -10.37 -12.03 -0.63
N ASN A 42 -9.82 -11.18 -1.50
CA ASN A 42 -8.95 -11.60 -2.62
C ASN A 42 -7.56 -12.10 -2.19
N GLY A 43 -7.17 -11.91 -0.94
CA GLY A 43 -5.87 -12.34 -0.42
C GLY A 43 -5.72 -12.06 1.07
N PRO A 44 -6.53 -12.67 1.96
CA PRO A 44 -6.41 -12.45 3.39
C PRO A 44 -5.15 -13.16 3.93
N ASN A 45 -4.42 -12.49 4.82
CA ASN A 45 -3.26 -13.10 5.46
C ASN A 45 -3.69 -14.08 6.54
N ILE A 46 -2.89 -15.14 6.70
CA ILE A 46 -3.04 -16.12 7.78
C ILE A 46 -2.16 -15.67 8.96
N ILE A 47 -2.68 -15.74 10.18
CA ILE A 47 -1.89 -15.51 11.40
C ILE A 47 -0.91 -16.69 11.60
N GLU A 48 0.36 -16.39 11.82
CA GLU A 48 1.43 -17.39 11.93
C GLU A 48 1.65 -17.93 13.35
N ASN A 49 1.13 -17.24 14.37
CA ASN A 49 1.47 -17.50 15.77
C ASN A 49 0.28 -17.36 16.73
N GLY A 50 0.47 -17.89 17.94
CA GLY A 50 -0.48 -17.74 19.05
C GLY A 50 -1.77 -18.55 18.87
N PRO A 51 -2.81 -18.28 19.67
CA PRO A 51 -4.09 -18.99 19.66
C PRO A 51 -4.88 -18.84 18.35
N TYR A 52 -4.59 -17.82 17.55
CA TYR A 52 -5.21 -17.59 16.25
C TYR A 52 -4.41 -18.17 15.07
N GLN A 53 -3.32 -18.89 15.34
CA GLN A 53 -2.49 -19.48 14.30
C GLN A 53 -3.33 -20.31 13.31
N GLY A 54 -3.19 -20.01 12.01
CA GLY A 54 -3.94 -20.68 10.95
C GLY A 54 -5.29 -20.04 10.60
N GLU A 55 -5.81 -19.13 11.44
CA GLU A 55 -6.98 -18.29 11.10
C GLU A 55 -6.55 -17.12 10.21
N THR A 56 -7.47 -16.63 9.38
CA THR A 56 -7.24 -15.44 8.55
C THR A 56 -7.46 -14.16 9.34
N LEU A 57 -6.82 -13.06 8.94
CA LEU A 57 -6.94 -11.77 9.61
C LEU A 57 -8.40 -11.27 9.63
N ASP A 58 -9.21 -11.55 8.61
CA ASP A 58 -10.63 -11.19 8.59
C ASP A 58 -11.44 -11.95 9.64
N VAL A 59 -11.16 -13.25 9.84
CA VAL A 59 -11.81 -14.05 10.87
C VAL A 59 -11.44 -13.53 12.25
N VAL A 60 -10.15 -13.26 12.50
CA VAL A 60 -9.68 -12.74 13.79
C VAL A 60 -10.24 -11.36 14.06
N TRP A 61 -10.30 -10.49 13.03
CA TRP A 61 -10.96 -9.19 13.09
C TRP A 61 -12.36 -9.35 13.69
N HIS A 62 -13.23 -10.17 13.09
CA HIS A 62 -14.62 -10.33 13.53
C HIS A 62 -14.78 -11.10 14.85
N LYS A 63 -13.92 -12.10 15.10
CA LYS A 63 -14.00 -12.98 16.27
C LYS A 63 -13.51 -12.31 17.55
N ASP A 64 -12.47 -11.50 17.46
CA ASP A 64 -11.84 -10.84 18.61
C ASP A 64 -11.51 -9.38 18.30
N ARG A 65 -12.58 -8.59 18.18
CA ARG A 65 -12.50 -7.17 17.85
C ARG A 65 -11.78 -6.34 18.93
N ALA A 66 -11.64 -6.86 20.16
CA ALA A 66 -10.95 -6.17 21.25
C ALA A 66 -9.45 -6.02 20.99
N LEU A 67 -8.83 -6.92 20.20
CA LEU A 67 -7.44 -6.79 19.76
C LEU A 67 -7.19 -5.53 18.91
N PHE A 68 -8.25 -4.97 18.32
CA PHE A 68 -8.19 -3.84 17.41
C PHE A 68 -8.89 -2.61 18.00
N GLY A 69 -8.78 -2.39 19.32
CA GLY A 69 -9.37 -1.21 19.97
C GLY A 69 -10.91 -1.16 19.94
N ASN A 70 -11.59 -2.30 19.75
CA ASN A 70 -13.04 -2.33 19.53
C ASN A 70 -13.51 -1.47 18.33
N ASP A 71 -12.69 -1.44 17.27
CA ASP A 71 -12.98 -0.68 16.05
C ASP A 71 -14.39 -0.96 15.51
N ALA A 72 -15.18 0.10 15.34
CA ALA A 72 -16.59 0.02 14.94
C ALA A 72 -16.78 -0.29 13.45
N ARG A 73 -15.72 -0.24 12.65
CA ARG A 73 -15.78 -0.56 11.22
C ARG A 73 -16.14 -2.04 11.01
N GLU A 74 -16.91 -2.31 9.96
CA GLU A 74 -17.36 -3.66 9.63
C GLU A 74 -16.18 -4.56 9.24
N ALA A 75 -15.37 -4.13 8.28
CA ALA A 75 -14.19 -4.85 7.80
C ALA A 75 -12.89 -4.18 8.24
N PHE A 76 -11.79 -4.95 8.24
CA PHE A 76 -10.47 -4.43 8.58
C PHE A 76 -10.12 -3.30 7.60
N PRO A 77 -9.69 -2.12 8.09
CA PRO A 77 -9.78 -0.90 7.32
C PRO A 77 -8.68 -0.70 6.29
N LEU A 78 -7.54 -1.37 6.45
CA LEU A 78 -6.34 -1.10 5.66
C LEU A 78 -5.81 -2.34 4.94
N LEU A 79 -5.05 -2.10 3.89
CA LEU A 79 -4.30 -3.10 3.15
C LEU A 79 -2.90 -2.54 2.91
N THR A 80 -1.88 -3.29 3.30
CA THR A 80 -0.46 -2.95 3.05
C THR A 80 0.15 -3.96 2.11
N LYS A 81 0.82 -3.46 1.06
CA LYS A 81 1.43 -4.27 0.01
C LYS A 81 2.86 -3.83 -0.27
N ILE A 82 3.68 -4.76 -0.78
CA ILE A 82 4.91 -4.42 -1.49
C ILE A 82 4.69 -4.73 -2.97
N LEU A 83 4.95 -3.75 -3.84
CA LEU A 83 4.77 -3.89 -5.29
C LEU A 83 6.13 -3.87 -5.98
N ASP A 84 6.41 -4.90 -6.79
CA ASP A 84 7.57 -4.99 -7.68
C ASP A 84 7.15 -4.66 -9.12
N ALA A 85 7.27 -3.39 -9.49
CA ALA A 85 6.96 -2.91 -10.84
C ALA A 85 8.14 -3.17 -11.79
N ASN A 86 8.32 -4.42 -12.21
CA ASN A 86 9.34 -4.79 -13.20
C ASN A 86 8.99 -4.32 -14.64
N ASP A 87 7.74 -3.94 -14.88
CA ASP A 87 7.26 -3.17 -16.04
C ASP A 87 6.20 -2.17 -15.54
N LYS A 88 5.76 -1.24 -16.40
CA LYS A 88 4.80 -0.20 -16.08
C LYS A 88 3.46 -0.79 -15.64
N LEU A 89 2.91 -0.30 -14.54
CA LEU A 89 1.52 -0.57 -14.18
C LEU A 89 0.57 0.25 -15.06
N SER A 90 -0.66 -0.23 -15.18
CA SER A 90 -1.70 0.53 -15.88
C SER A 90 -1.93 1.90 -15.24
N VAL A 91 -2.26 2.89 -16.08
CA VAL A 91 -2.74 4.18 -15.59
C VAL A 91 -4.17 4.04 -15.12
N GLN A 92 -4.42 4.50 -13.90
CA GLN A 92 -5.66 4.23 -13.19
C GLN A 92 -6.06 5.39 -12.28
N VAL A 93 -7.27 5.30 -11.77
CA VAL A 93 -7.84 6.18 -10.75
C VAL A 93 -8.72 5.34 -9.81
N HIS A 94 -8.78 5.77 -8.56
CA HIS A 94 -9.53 5.09 -7.51
C HIS A 94 -10.73 5.94 -7.05
N PRO A 95 -11.91 5.33 -6.80
CA PRO A 95 -13.05 6.03 -6.23
C PRO A 95 -12.85 6.38 -4.75
N ASP A 96 -13.62 7.37 -4.29
CA ASP A 96 -13.84 7.62 -2.87
C ASP A 96 -14.83 6.61 -2.26
N ASP A 97 -15.06 6.69 -0.94
CA ASP A 97 -15.98 5.79 -0.24
C ASP A 97 -17.42 5.88 -0.78
N ASP A 98 -17.91 7.08 -1.08
CA ASP A 98 -19.30 7.28 -1.53
C ASP A 98 -19.54 6.61 -2.89
N TYR A 99 -18.63 6.82 -3.85
CA TYR A 99 -18.73 6.18 -5.17
C TYR A 99 -18.51 4.67 -5.06
N ALA A 100 -17.48 4.22 -4.34
CA ALA A 100 -17.17 2.79 -4.20
C ALA A 100 -18.31 2.02 -3.54
N ARG A 101 -18.91 2.56 -2.46
CA ARG A 101 -20.05 1.91 -1.78
C ARG A 101 -21.26 1.75 -2.68
N LYS A 102 -21.52 2.75 -3.51
CA LYS A 102 -22.68 2.75 -4.41
C LYS A 102 -22.48 1.82 -5.62
N HIS A 103 -21.27 1.74 -6.15
CA HIS A 103 -20.99 1.08 -7.43
C HIS A 103 -20.36 -0.31 -7.28
N GLU A 104 -19.53 -0.52 -6.24
CA GLU A 104 -18.71 -1.72 -6.06
C GLU A 104 -19.02 -2.45 -4.73
N GLY A 105 -19.63 -1.76 -3.76
CA GLY A 105 -19.94 -2.32 -2.44
C GLY A 105 -18.74 -2.37 -1.48
N GLU A 106 -17.59 -1.85 -1.89
CA GLU A 106 -16.35 -1.82 -1.10
C GLU A 106 -16.07 -0.44 -0.47
N TYR A 107 -15.00 -0.35 0.31
CA TYR A 107 -14.40 0.95 0.62
C TYR A 107 -13.88 1.62 -0.66
N GLY A 108 -13.80 2.94 -0.61
CA GLY A 108 -12.97 3.71 -1.53
C GLY A 108 -11.50 3.34 -1.37
N LYS A 109 -10.66 3.94 -2.21
CA LYS A 109 -9.24 3.60 -2.23
C LYS A 109 -8.37 4.85 -2.31
N THR A 110 -8.23 5.49 -1.16
CA THR A 110 -7.09 6.37 -0.87
C THR A 110 -5.88 5.54 -0.47
N GLU A 111 -4.71 5.90 -0.97
CA GLU A 111 -3.46 5.18 -0.73
C GLU A 111 -2.25 6.12 -0.58
N CYS A 112 -1.10 5.53 -0.30
CA CYS A 112 0.19 6.19 -0.37
C CYS A 112 1.31 5.20 -0.67
N TRP A 113 2.40 5.72 -1.22
CA TRP A 113 3.57 4.95 -1.62
C TRP A 113 4.82 5.48 -0.95
N TYR A 114 5.60 4.57 -0.35
CA TYR A 114 6.99 4.80 0.00
C TYR A 114 7.88 4.06 -1.01
N ILE A 115 8.77 4.77 -1.69
CA ILE A 115 9.68 4.17 -2.68
C ILE A 115 10.80 3.42 -1.95
N LEU A 116 10.70 2.10 -1.91
CA LEU A 116 11.69 1.21 -1.28
C LEU A 116 12.95 1.10 -2.13
N ASP A 117 12.81 1.07 -3.45
CA ASP A 117 13.91 1.10 -4.40
C ASP A 117 13.44 1.65 -5.75
N ALA A 118 14.34 2.29 -6.49
CA ALA A 118 14.05 2.81 -7.83
C ALA A 118 15.30 2.84 -8.71
N LYS A 119 15.17 2.36 -9.95
CA LYS A 119 16.22 2.50 -10.97
C LYS A 119 16.45 3.98 -11.32
N GLU A 120 17.67 4.31 -11.75
CA GLU A 120 18.00 5.66 -12.21
C GLU A 120 17.04 6.11 -13.33
N GLY A 121 16.46 7.30 -13.17
CA GLY A 121 15.49 7.85 -14.12
C GLY A 121 14.10 7.22 -14.07
N ALA A 122 13.77 6.39 -13.08
CA ALA A 122 12.43 5.86 -12.88
C ALA A 122 11.40 6.99 -12.66
N GLU A 123 10.20 6.78 -13.19
CA GLU A 123 9.12 7.77 -13.19
C GLU A 123 7.79 7.13 -12.79
N ILE A 124 6.96 7.89 -12.10
CA ILE A 124 5.54 7.58 -11.89
C ILE A 124 4.68 8.51 -12.74
N ILE A 125 3.44 8.10 -13.00
CA ILE A 125 2.38 9.03 -13.40
C ILE A 125 1.67 9.50 -12.14
N TYR A 126 1.51 10.81 -12.00
CA TYR A 126 0.90 11.41 -10.82
C TYR A 126 0.19 12.72 -11.22
N GLY A 127 -1.09 12.59 -11.54
CA GLY A 127 -1.97 13.63 -12.06
C GLY A 127 -2.03 13.69 -13.60
N VAL A 128 -2.72 14.72 -14.09
CA VAL A 128 -2.90 15.03 -15.50
C VAL A 128 -2.32 16.41 -15.85
N ASN A 129 -2.02 16.66 -17.13
CA ASN A 129 -1.48 17.93 -17.64
C ASN A 129 -2.55 18.93 -18.09
N VAL A 130 -3.83 18.55 -18.00
CA VAL A 130 -4.97 19.39 -18.40
C VAL A 130 -5.60 20.03 -17.17
N GLU A 131 -6.22 21.21 -17.37
CA GLU A 131 -6.88 21.96 -16.29
C GLU A 131 -8.41 21.90 -16.37
N HIS A 132 -8.97 21.43 -17.50
CA HIS A 132 -10.40 21.46 -17.79
C HIS A 132 -10.92 20.04 -18.10
N TYR A 133 -12.09 19.70 -17.57
CA TYR A 133 -12.72 18.38 -17.78
C TYR A 133 -13.03 18.08 -19.26
N ASP A 134 -13.37 19.10 -20.05
CA ASP A 134 -13.62 18.93 -21.49
C ASP A 134 -12.35 18.44 -22.22
N ASP A 135 -11.18 18.96 -21.87
CA ASP A 135 -9.91 18.51 -22.44
C ASP A 135 -9.53 17.12 -21.93
N LEU A 136 -9.73 16.83 -20.65
CA LEU A 136 -9.55 15.50 -20.07
C LEU A 136 -10.36 14.46 -20.86
N ASN A 137 -11.66 14.71 -21.01
CA ASN A 137 -12.59 13.82 -21.69
C ASN A 137 -12.19 13.63 -23.15
N ARG A 138 -11.87 14.72 -23.86
CA ARG A 138 -11.42 14.69 -25.26
C ARG A 138 -10.15 13.86 -25.44
N LEU A 139 -9.14 14.01 -24.58
CA LEU A 139 -7.89 13.25 -24.68
C LEU A 139 -8.10 11.76 -24.38
N ILE A 140 -8.91 11.43 -23.36
CA ILE A 140 -9.29 10.04 -23.06
C ILE A 140 -10.03 9.41 -24.24
N ASP A 141 -11.06 10.08 -24.78
CA ASP A 141 -11.90 9.55 -25.86
C ASP A 141 -11.15 9.38 -27.19
N SER A 142 -10.07 10.15 -27.38
CA SER A 142 -9.21 10.07 -28.57
C SER A 142 -7.94 9.24 -28.35
N ASN A 143 -7.79 8.55 -27.21
CA ASN A 143 -6.61 7.78 -26.83
C ASN A 143 -5.28 8.57 -26.89
N ARG A 144 -5.33 9.88 -26.62
CA ARG A 144 -4.17 10.78 -26.64
C ARG A 144 -3.51 10.86 -25.26
N PHE A 145 -3.09 9.70 -24.77
CA PHE A 145 -2.58 9.53 -23.40
C PHE A 145 -1.21 10.17 -23.14
N ASP A 146 -0.34 10.23 -24.15
CA ASP A 146 1.00 10.84 -24.03
C ASP A 146 0.93 12.34 -23.69
N ASP A 147 -0.14 13.02 -24.12
CA ASP A 147 -0.37 14.44 -23.81
C ASP A 147 -1.08 14.62 -22.46
N LEU A 148 -1.73 13.57 -21.95
CA LEU A 148 -2.62 13.65 -20.81
C LEU A 148 -1.88 13.52 -19.47
N PHE A 149 -0.94 12.60 -19.35
CA PHE A 149 -0.42 12.18 -18.04
C PHE A 149 0.78 13.01 -17.58
N LYS A 150 0.76 13.41 -16.31
CA LYS A 150 1.88 14.10 -15.66
C LYS A 150 2.88 13.08 -15.12
N LYS A 151 4.10 13.11 -15.64
CA LYS A 151 5.20 12.23 -15.21
C LYS A 151 6.05 12.91 -14.14
N VAL A 152 6.45 12.16 -13.12
CA VAL A 152 7.29 12.62 -12.02
C VAL A 152 8.42 11.62 -11.80
N LYS A 153 9.66 12.11 -11.82
CA LYS A 153 10.83 11.28 -11.48
C LYS A 153 10.84 10.95 -9.99
N VAL A 154 11.26 9.74 -9.66
CA VAL A 154 11.31 9.26 -8.28
C VAL A 154 12.67 8.64 -7.96
N LYS A 155 12.99 8.57 -6.68
CA LYS A 155 14.15 7.85 -6.14
C LYS A 155 13.79 7.15 -4.83
N THR A 156 14.65 6.24 -4.40
CA THR A 156 14.55 5.58 -3.10
C THR A 156 14.37 6.59 -1.96
N GLY A 157 13.39 6.32 -1.10
CA GLY A 157 13.04 7.14 0.05
C GLY A 157 12.01 8.24 -0.23
N ASP A 158 11.64 8.49 -1.50
CA ASP A 158 10.54 9.39 -1.81
C ASP A 158 9.20 8.84 -1.29
N PHE A 159 8.26 9.75 -1.02
CA PHE A 159 6.92 9.42 -0.55
C PHE A 159 5.85 10.16 -1.36
N PHE A 160 4.75 9.46 -1.66
CA PHE A 160 3.61 9.99 -2.40
C PHE A 160 2.30 9.60 -1.72
N TYR A 161 1.54 10.59 -1.23
CA TYR A 161 0.14 10.40 -0.87
C TYR A 161 -0.74 10.45 -2.12
N VAL A 162 -1.65 9.49 -2.28
CA VAL A 162 -2.49 9.32 -3.47
C VAL A 162 -3.96 9.28 -3.01
N PRO A 163 -4.60 10.45 -2.82
CA PRO A 163 -6.03 10.48 -2.48
C PRO A 163 -6.87 9.92 -3.63
N ALA A 164 -8.02 9.36 -3.29
CA ALA A 164 -9.04 8.97 -4.26
C ALA A 164 -9.32 10.09 -5.28
N GLY A 165 -9.51 9.71 -6.55
CA GLY A 165 -9.67 10.62 -7.68
C GLY A 165 -8.37 11.07 -8.34
N THR A 166 -7.19 10.76 -7.77
CA THR A 166 -5.90 11.06 -8.40
C THR A 166 -5.61 10.08 -9.54
N VAL A 167 -5.37 10.57 -10.76
CA VAL A 167 -4.85 9.75 -11.87
C VAL A 167 -3.40 9.38 -11.58
N HIS A 168 -3.06 8.10 -11.59
CA HIS A 168 -1.71 7.67 -11.24
C HIS A 168 -1.30 6.34 -11.89
N ALA A 169 0.01 6.07 -11.90
CA ALA A 169 0.60 4.77 -12.22
C ALA A 169 2.02 4.66 -11.68
N ILE A 170 2.42 3.46 -11.30
CA ILE A 170 3.81 3.13 -10.99
C ILE A 170 4.52 2.73 -12.29
N GLY A 171 5.64 3.38 -12.61
CA GLY A 171 6.46 3.04 -13.76
C GLY A 171 7.36 1.83 -13.54
N GLU A 172 8.07 1.44 -14.59
CA GLU A 172 9.04 0.34 -14.56
C GLU A 172 10.22 0.65 -13.63
N GLY A 173 10.72 -0.40 -12.96
CA GLY A 173 11.93 -0.36 -12.17
C GLY A 173 11.74 0.27 -10.80
N ILE A 174 10.52 0.22 -10.25
CA ILE A 174 10.17 0.79 -8.96
C ILE A 174 9.67 -0.32 -8.03
N LEU A 175 10.18 -0.32 -6.81
CA LEU A 175 9.69 -1.13 -5.71
C LEU A 175 9.08 -0.20 -4.66
N ILE A 176 7.85 -0.45 -4.26
CA ILE A 176 7.16 0.39 -3.26
C ILE A 176 6.60 -0.40 -2.10
N LEU A 177 6.48 0.25 -0.94
CA LEU A 177 5.53 -0.11 0.10
C LEU A 177 4.28 0.76 -0.09
N GLU A 178 3.15 0.11 -0.35
CA GLU A 178 1.84 0.75 -0.49
C GLU A 178 1.02 0.52 0.77
N THR A 179 0.46 1.59 1.33
CA THR A 179 -0.59 1.52 2.35
C THR A 179 -1.85 2.16 1.78
N GLN A 180 -2.95 1.42 1.81
CA GLN A 180 -4.22 1.82 1.22
C GLN A 180 -5.39 1.47 2.15
N GLN A 181 -6.55 2.07 1.91
CA GLN A 181 -7.81 1.52 2.39
C GLN A 181 -7.99 0.08 1.87
N SER A 182 -8.68 -0.77 2.63
CA SER A 182 -8.92 -2.18 2.29
C SER A 182 -9.93 -2.31 1.14
N SER A 183 -9.45 -2.11 -0.09
CA SER A 183 -10.22 -2.12 -1.33
C SER A 183 -9.35 -2.62 -2.47
N ASP A 184 -9.90 -3.39 -3.41
CA ASP A 184 -9.19 -3.80 -4.62
C ASP A 184 -9.76 -3.09 -5.88
N THR A 185 -10.67 -2.15 -5.67
CA THR A 185 -11.35 -1.40 -6.72
C THR A 185 -10.37 -0.51 -7.50
N THR A 186 -10.32 -0.71 -8.82
CA THR A 186 -9.42 0.01 -9.73
C THR A 186 -10.08 0.35 -11.06
N TYR A 187 -10.19 1.65 -11.38
CA TYR A 187 -10.64 2.08 -12.71
C TYR A 187 -9.47 2.39 -13.61
N ARG A 188 -9.28 1.52 -14.59
CA ARG A 188 -8.17 1.60 -15.54
C ARG A 188 -8.46 2.55 -16.69
N ILE A 189 -7.55 3.50 -16.91
CA ILE A 189 -7.61 4.48 -18.00
C ILE A 189 -6.80 3.99 -19.21
N TYR A 190 -5.57 3.51 -18.98
CA TYR A 190 -4.69 3.06 -20.06
C TYR A 190 -3.80 1.89 -19.63
N ASP A 191 -3.58 0.93 -20.54
CA ASP A 191 -2.79 -0.28 -20.26
C ASP A 191 -1.67 -0.57 -21.27
N TYR A 192 -1.25 0.44 -22.03
CA TYR A 192 -0.21 0.31 -23.06
C TYR A 192 -0.54 -0.71 -24.14
N ASP A 193 -1.83 -0.91 -24.41
CA ASP A 193 -2.35 -1.86 -25.41
C ASP A 193 -1.84 -3.30 -25.25
N ARG A 194 -1.36 -3.65 -24.03
CA ARG A 194 -0.82 -4.96 -23.71
C ARG A 194 -1.89 -6.03 -23.83
N THR A 195 -1.46 -7.21 -24.26
CA THR A 195 -2.31 -8.39 -24.37
C THR A 195 -1.81 -9.51 -23.47
N ASP A 196 -2.75 -10.30 -22.95
CA ASP A 196 -2.42 -11.56 -22.32
C ASP A 196 -1.87 -12.60 -23.33
N GLN A 197 -1.56 -13.80 -22.83
CA GLN A 197 -1.08 -14.92 -23.65
C GLN A 197 -2.06 -15.37 -24.76
N ASN A 198 -3.33 -14.96 -24.68
CA ASN A 198 -4.37 -15.27 -25.66
C ASN A 198 -4.64 -14.09 -26.62
N GLY A 199 -3.87 -13.00 -26.53
CA GLY A 199 -4.06 -11.81 -27.36
C GLY A 199 -5.17 -10.88 -26.87
N LYS A 200 -5.72 -11.08 -25.67
CA LYS A 200 -6.81 -10.25 -25.11
C LYS A 200 -6.23 -9.08 -24.31
N LYS A 201 -6.71 -7.86 -24.60
CA LYS A 201 -6.41 -6.66 -23.80
C LYS A 201 -7.18 -6.69 -22.48
N ARG A 202 -6.58 -6.13 -21.41
CA ARG A 202 -7.30 -5.91 -20.15
C ARG A 202 -8.37 -4.84 -20.32
N GLU A 203 -9.40 -4.93 -19.49
CA GLU A 203 -10.51 -4.00 -19.50
C GLU A 203 -10.08 -2.60 -19.03
N LEU A 204 -10.62 -1.59 -19.73
CA LEU A 204 -10.55 -0.18 -19.38
C LEU A 204 -11.92 0.28 -18.87
N HIS A 205 -11.91 1.18 -17.88
CA HIS A 205 -13.09 1.63 -17.15
C HIS A 205 -13.26 3.14 -17.37
N LEU A 206 -13.31 3.56 -18.64
CA LEU A 206 -13.18 4.98 -19.01
C LEU A 206 -14.33 5.85 -18.47
N ALA A 207 -15.56 5.30 -18.44
CA ALA A 207 -16.71 6.01 -17.89
C ALA A 207 -16.55 6.24 -16.38
N GLN A 208 -16.31 5.17 -15.62
CA GLN A 208 -16.08 5.28 -14.17
C GLN A 208 -14.86 6.15 -13.85
N SER A 209 -13.80 6.05 -14.66
CA SER A 209 -12.61 6.89 -14.48
C SER A 209 -12.96 8.38 -14.58
N LYS A 210 -13.73 8.78 -15.61
CA LYS A 210 -14.16 10.18 -15.77
C LYS A 210 -15.05 10.66 -14.63
N ASP A 211 -15.88 9.79 -14.09
CA ASP A 211 -16.77 10.13 -12.97
C ASP A 211 -15.98 10.48 -11.70
N VAL A 212 -14.85 9.82 -11.46
CA VAL A 212 -14.12 9.92 -10.18
C VAL A 212 -12.86 10.76 -10.23
N ILE A 213 -12.35 11.13 -11.41
CA ILE A 213 -11.14 11.97 -11.50
C ILE A 213 -11.38 13.34 -10.86
N ASP A 214 -10.57 13.64 -9.84
CA ASP A 214 -10.53 14.95 -9.22
C ASP A 214 -9.46 15.82 -9.87
N MET A 215 -9.88 16.87 -10.58
CA MET A 215 -8.99 17.89 -11.14
C MET A 215 -8.89 19.15 -10.27
N LYS A 216 -9.64 19.23 -9.17
CA LYS A 216 -9.64 20.41 -8.29
C LYS A 216 -8.42 20.42 -7.37
N THR A 217 -7.89 19.24 -7.05
CA THR A 217 -6.68 19.07 -6.24
C THR A 217 -5.44 19.11 -7.12
N SER A 218 -4.70 20.22 -7.12
CA SER A 218 -3.55 20.43 -8.02
C SER A 218 -2.23 19.83 -7.53
N ASN A 219 -2.10 19.60 -6.22
CA ASN A 219 -0.91 18.99 -5.62
C ASN A 219 -1.32 18.16 -4.39
N PRO A 220 -1.73 16.88 -4.61
CA PRO A 220 -2.31 16.09 -3.53
C PRO A 220 -1.28 15.62 -2.50
N ASN A 221 0.02 15.68 -2.79
CA ASN A 221 1.04 15.08 -1.94
C ASN A 221 1.23 15.83 -0.61
N THR A 222 1.70 15.12 0.41
CA THR A 222 1.98 15.67 1.74
C THR A 222 3.41 16.19 1.87
N GLN A 223 3.65 16.98 2.91
CA GLN A 223 5.00 17.33 3.34
C GLN A 223 5.36 16.50 4.58
N PRO A 224 6.33 15.58 4.48
CA PRO A 224 6.75 14.78 5.63
C PRO A 224 7.32 15.63 6.77
N ILE A 225 7.02 15.22 8.00
CA ILE A 225 7.57 15.82 9.22
C ILE A 225 8.73 14.93 9.69
N HIS A 226 9.92 15.49 9.78
CA HIS A 226 11.12 14.78 10.23
C HIS A 226 11.55 15.27 11.61
N ASP A 227 11.77 14.34 12.54
CA ASP A 227 12.23 14.63 13.90
C ASP A 227 13.13 13.50 14.44
N ARG A 228 13.58 13.67 15.69
CA ARG A 228 14.23 12.61 16.46
C ARG A 228 13.47 12.39 17.76
N ARG A 229 13.22 11.13 18.09
CA ARG A 229 12.52 10.70 19.32
C ARG A 229 13.37 9.63 19.98
N ASP A 230 13.68 9.82 21.26
CA ASP A 230 14.52 8.91 22.06
C ASP A 230 15.86 8.54 21.40
N GLY A 231 16.43 9.48 20.65
CA GLY A 231 17.69 9.27 19.94
C GLY A 231 17.55 8.58 18.58
N HIS A 232 16.36 8.18 18.14
CA HIS A 232 16.11 7.56 16.84
C HIS A 232 15.61 8.57 15.81
N ARG A 233 15.77 8.27 14.51
CA ARG A 233 15.20 9.11 13.45
C ARG A 233 13.76 8.65 13.22
N HIS A 234 12.85 9.62 13.23
CA HIS A 234 11.43 9.39 13.00
C HIS A 234 10.96 10.31 11.87
N THR A 235 10.02 9.83 11.07
CA THR A 235 9.38 10.60 10.00
C THR A 235 7.92 10.24 9.90
N GLN A 236 7.04 11.23 10.07
CA GLN A 236 5.62 11.10 9.75
C GLN A 236 5.38 11.58 8.32
N PHE A 237 4.98 10.68 7.43
CA PHE A 237 4.78 11.01 6.01
C PHE A 237 3.40 11.60 5.74
N VAL A 238 2.36 11.04 6.36
CA VAL A 238 0.97 11.46 6.21
C VAL A 238 0.19 11.13 7.47
N SER A 239 -0.80 11.97 7.79
CA SER A 239 -1.85 11.67 8.76
C SER A 239 -3.16 12.26 8.22
N ASN A 240 -4.16 11.42 8.05
CA ASN A 240 -5.46 11.79 7.49
C ASN A 240 -6.60 11.01 8.18
N ALA A 241 -7.82 11.10 7.66
CA ALA A 241 -9.00 10.45 8.24
C ALA A 241 -8.97 8.91 8.17
N PHE A 242 -8.14 8.33 7.30
CA PHE A 242 -8.07 6.89 7.05
C PHE A 242 -6.89 6.23 7.75
N PHE A 243 -5.71 6.86 7.71
CA PHE A 243 -4.46 6.32 8.24
C PHE A 243 -3.41 7.39 8.54
N THR A 244 -2.47 7.01 9.39
CA THR A 244 -1.19 7.69 9.61
C THR A 244 -0.07 6.73 9.20
N VAL A 245 0.93 7.23 8.46
CA VAL A 245 2.11 6.43 8.08
C VAL A 245 3.36 7.12 8.60
N GLU A 246 4.13 6.35 9.36
CA GLU A 246 5.38 6.76 9.99
C GLU A 246 6.51 5.79 9.60
N LYS A 247 7.74 6.30 9.57
CA LYS A 247 8.96 5.50 9.47
C LYS A 247 9.85 5.77 10.67
N TRP A 248 10.28 4.67 11.27
CA TRP A 248 11.28 4.64 12.33
C TRP A 248 12.58 4.05 11.81
N GLU A 249 13.68 4.73 12.13
CA GLU A 249 15.03 4.24 11.87
C GLU A 249 15.74 4.13 13.20
N ILE A 250 15.78 2.88 13.65
CA ILE A 250 16.17 2.47 15.00
C ILE A 250 17.64 2.05 14.95
N ASP A 251 18.39 2.47 15.96
CA ASP A 251 19.80 2.16 16.18
C ASP A 251 19.98 1.99 17.68
N GLY A 252 20.11 0.74 18.13
CA GLY A 252 20.08 0.39 19.55
C GLY A 252 18.68 -0.02 19.99
N GLN A 253 18.19 0.56 21.10
CA GLN A 253 16.91 0.18 21.71
C GLN A 253 15.93 1.35 21.68
N LEU A 254 14.74 1.11 21.11
CA LEU A 254 13.59 2.00 21.17
C LEU A 254 12.53 1.38 22.07
N ASP A 255 12.17 2.08 23.15
CA ASP A 255 10.94 1.80 23.91
C ASP A 255 9.77 2.45 23.14
N PHE A 256 8.88 1.64 22.58
CA PHE A 256 7.87 2.09 21.63
C PHE A 256 6.49 2.21 22.25
N GLU A 257 5.93 3.41 22.23
CA GLU A 257 4.54 3.66 22.58
C GLU A 257 3.67 3.65 21.31
N LYS A 258 2.67 2.77 21.26
CA LYS A 258 1.74 2.74 20.11
C LYS A 258 0.95 4.05 20.05
N PRO A 259 0.84 4.69 18.87
CA PRO A 259 0.04 5.91 18.73
C PRO A 259 -1.48 5.64 18.79
N HIS A 260 -1.89 4.39 18.60
CA HIS A 260 -3.28 3.93 18.60
C HIS A 260 -3.39 2.54 19.27
N ASP A 261 -4.62 2.07 19.48
CA ASP A 261 -4.88 0.78 20.13
C ASP A 261 -4.19 -0.40 19.42
N TYR A 262 -4.05 -0.32 18.09
CA TYR A 262 -3.24 -1.23 17.30
C TYR A 262 -2.45 -0.49 16.22
N CYS A 263 -1.37 -1.08 15.75
CA CYS A 263 -0.60 -0.55 14.62
C CYS A 263 -0.07 -1.67 13.72
N LEU A 264 0.05 -1.35 12.43
CA LEU A 264 0.53 -2.24 11.39
C LEU A 264 2.03 -1.98 11.19
N VAL A 265 2.85 -3.01 11.30
CA VAL A 265 4.32 -2.87 11.25
C VAL A 265 4.87 -3.69 10.11
N SER A 266 5.74 -3.07 9.31
CA SER A 266 6.47 -3.70 8.22
C SER A 266 7.96 -3.39 8.36
N VAL A 267 8.79 -4.42 8.56
CA VAL A 267 10.24 -4.26 8.64
C VAL A 267 10.79 -4.23 7.22
N ILE A 268 11.20 -3.04 6.75
CA ILE A 268 11.63 -2.83 5.37
C ILE A 268 13.14 -2.97 5.16
N GLU A 269 13.92 -2.88 6.24
CA GLU A 269 15.38 -3.00 6.24
C GLU A 269 15.88 -3.49 7.60
N GLY A 270 17.08 -4.08 7.62
CA GLY A 270 17.75 -4.51 8.84
C GLY A 270 17.22 -5.82 9.46
N THR A 271 17.72 -6.08 10.67
CA THR A 271 17.37 -7.21 11.53
C THR A 271 17.42 -6.75 12.97
N GLY A 272 16.61 -7.33 13.83
CA GLY A 272 16.57 -6.98 15.25
C GLY A 272 15.64 -7.89 16.04
N ARG A 273 15.32 -7.46 17.26
CA ARG A 273 14.40 -8.13 18.17
C ARG A 273 13.25 -7.20 18.50
N LEU A 274 12.04 -7.76 18.50
CA LEU A 274 10.85 -7.17 19.06
C LEU A 274 10.59 -7.84 20.41
N ILE A 275 10.52 -7.05 21.47
CA ILE A 275 10.21 -7.53 22.82
C ILE A 275 8.84 -6.99 23.19
N VAL A 276 7.87 -7.86 23.47
CA VAL A 276 6.50 -7.48 23.81
C VAL A 276 6.01 -8.22 25.04
N ASN A 277 5.67 -7.46 26.09
CA ASN A 277 5.24 -7.99 27.38
C ASN A 277 6.21 -9.09 27.89
N GLY A 278 7.52 -8.89 27.70
CA GLY A 278 8.58 -9.83 28.06
C GLY A 278 8.83 -11.01 27.09
N ASN A 279 8.03 -11.17 26.03
CA ASN A 279 8.27 -12.17 24.98
C ASN A 279 9.19 -11.60 23.91
N ILE A 280 10.15 -12.39 23.43
CA ILE A 280 11.16 -11.95 22.45
C ILE A 280 10.87 -12.60 21.09
N TYR A 281 10.83 -11.79 20.04
CA TYR A 281 10.64 -12.20 18.65
C TYR A 281 11.79 -11.66 17.78
N GLU A 282 12.47 -12.54 17.06
CA GLU A 282 13.40 -12.10 16.02
C GLU A 282 12.62 -11.52 14.83
N VAL A 283 13.01 -10.32 14.38
CA VAL A 283 12.41 -9.62 13.26
C VAL A 283 13.48 -9.23 12.25
N ASN A 284 13.16 -9.36 10.96
CA ASN A 284 14.07 -9.05 9.87
C ASN A 284 13.31 -8.42 8.71
N LYS A 285 14.06 -7.81 7.77
CA LYS A 285 13.52 -7.30 6.51
C LYS A 285 12.55 -8.30 5.89
N GLY A 286 11.33 -7.84 5.61
CA GLY A 286 10.24 -8.65 5.06
C GLY A 286 9.24 -9.16 6.08
N ARG A 287 9.46 -8.94 7.39
CA ARG A 287 8.47 -9.29 8.41
C ARG A 287 7.36 -8.24 8.52
N HIS A 288 6.13 -8.75 8.59
CA HIS A 288 4.91 -7.97 8.76
C HIS A 288 4.10 -8.52 9.92
N PHE A 289 3.62 -7.63 10.77
CA PHE A 289 2.84 -7.99 11.93
C PHE A 289 1.97 -6.84 12.41
N ILE A 290 1.01 -7.15 13.28
CA ILE A 290 0.17 -6.17 13.96
C ILE A 290 0.52 -6.21 15.44
N LEU A 291 0.81 -5.05 16.02
CA LEU A 291 0.80 -4.87 17.47
C LEU A 291 -0.63 -4.53 17.87
N THR A 292 -1.23 -5.34 18.74
CA THR A 292 -2.64 -5.26 19.13
C THR A 292 -2.82 -4.51 20.46
N THR A 293 -4.08 -4.35 20.89
CA THR A 293 -4.41 -3.74 22.19
C THR A 293 -3.69 -4.40 23.36
N ASP A 294 -3.45 -5.72 23.36
CA ASP A 294 -2.79 -6.36 24.52
C ASP A 294 -1.28 -6.13 24.58
N ASP A 295 -0.66 -5.61 23.52
CA ASP A 295 0.78 -5.39 23.47
C ASP A 295 1.10 -4.05 24.17
N GLN A 296 1.49 -4.07 25.45
CA GLN A 296 1.61 -2.84 26.26
C GLN A 296 3.07 -2.40 26.42
N ASP A 297 3.94 -3.33 26.82
CA ASP A 297 5.37 -3.07 26.98
C ASP A 297 6.09 -3.50 25.69
N ILE A 298 6.40 -2.56 24.80
CA ILE A 298 6.96 -2.84 23.47
C ILE A 298 8.35 -2.22 23.35
N GLN A 299 9.33 -3.02 22.94
CA GLN A 299 10.68 -2.57 22.66
C GLN A 299 11.16 -3.13 21.32
N PHE A 300 11.85 -2.29 20.56
CA PHE A 300 12.59 -2.69 19.36
C PHE A 300 14.09 -2.56 19.64
N GLU A 301 14.85 -3.60 19.32
CA GLU A 301 16.30 -3.62 19.47
C GLU A 301 16.97 -4.02 18.16
N GLY A 302 17.92 -3.24 17.64
CA GLY A 302 18.64 -3.56 16.40
C GLY A 302 19.44 -2.42 15.83
#